data_AF-A0A398ALA2-F1
#
_entry.id   AF-A0A398ALA2-F1
#
_cell.length_a   1.000
_cell.length_b   1.000
_cell.length_c   1.000
_cell.angle_alpha   90.00
_cell.angle_beta   90.00
_cell.angle_gamma   90.00
#
_symmetry.space_group_name_H-M   'P 1'
#
loop_
_entity.id
_entity.type
_entity.pdbx_description
1 polymer ?
#
loop_
_entity_poly.entity_id
_entity_poly.type
_entity_poly.pdbx_seq_one_letter_code
_entity_poly.pdbx_strand_id
1 'polypeptide(L)'
;MSGFMYFSQMERDNIKKSNPGIGFGDIGKVLGDKWRQMSAEEKEPYEAKAQVDKKRYKDEISDYKNPQPMLVDSGNDSDSN
;
A
#
# COMPACT_ATOMS: atom_id res chain seq x y z
N MET A 1 -1.41 5.79 -3.83
CA MET A 1 -0.82 4.51 -3.36
C MET A 1 -0.83 4.44 -1.83
N SER A 2 -0.73 3.26 -1.20
CA SER A 2 -0.69 3.11 0.28
C SER A 2 0.74 2.94 0.83
N GLY A 3 0.96 3.17 2.14
CA GLY A 3 2.29 3.06 2.76
C GLY A 3 2.90 1.67 2.60
N PHE A 4 2.07 0.64 2.76
CA PHE A 4 2.44 -0.75 2.49
C PHE A 4 2.88 -0.99 1.04
N MET A 5 2.27 -0.34 0.05
CA MET A 5 2.69 -0.48 -1.36
C MET A 5 4.11 0.07 -1.59
N TYR A 6 4.46 1.22 -0.99
CA TYR A 6 5.82 1.75 -1.08
C TYR A 6 6.84 0.84 -0.38
N PHE A 7 6.50 0.37 0.82
CA PHE A 7 7.35 -0.56 1.55
C PHE A 7 7.56 -1.87 0.78
N SER A 8 6.46 -2.50 0.33
CA SER A 8 6.50 -3.76 -0.40
C SER A 8 7.28 -3.66 -1.71
N GLN A 9 7.22 -2.54 -2.44
CA GLN A 9 8.01 -2.35 -3.65
C GLN A 9 9.51 -2.29 -3.37
N MET A 10 9.94 -1.48 -2.38
CA MET A 10 11.36 -1.40 -2.03
C MET A 10 11.89 -2.73 -1.51
N GLU A 11 11.12 -3.36 -0.63
CA GLU A 11 11.57 -4.53 0.11
C GLU A 11 11.45 -5.81 -0.72
N ARG A 12 10.54 -5.87 -1.70
CA ARG A 12 10.45 -6.96 -2.66
C ARG A 12 11.76 -7.16 -3.42
N ASP A 13 12.40 -6.07 -3.84
CA ASP A 13 13.67 -6.16 -4.55
C ASP A 13 14.81 -6.60 -3.64
N ASN A 14 14.82 -6.15 -2.38
CA ASN A 14 15.76 -6.64 -1.36
C ASN A 14 15.58 -8.15 -1.11
N ILE A 15 14.35 -8.60 -0.90
CA ILE A 15 14.04 -10.02 -0.65
C ILE A 15 14.45 -10.89 -1.83
N LYS A 16 14.18 -10.44 -3.08
CA LYS A 16 14.61 -11.16 -4.29
C LYS A 16 16.12 -11.22 -4.43
N LYS A 17 16.83 -10.15 -4.09
CA LYS A 17 18.30 -10.11 -4.13
C LYS A 17 18.92 -11.04 -3.09
N SER A 18 18.36 -11.07 -1.88
CA SER A 18 18.83 -11.96 -0.81
C SER A 18 18.41 -13.42 -1.01
N ASN A 19 17.27 -13.66 -1.65
CA ASN A 19 16.74 -15.00 -1.93
C ASN A 19 16.43 -15.16 -3.43
N PRO A 20 17.45 -15.36 -4.28
CA PRO A 20 17.23 -15.59 -5.70
C PRO A 20 16.40 -16.87 -5.89
N GLY A 21 15.21 -16.72 -6.48
CA GLY A 21 14.28 -17.85 -6.71
C GLY A 21 13.09 -17.93 -5.76
N ILE A 22 12.97 -17.03 -4.78
CA ILE A 22 11.79 -16.96 -3.90
C ILE A 22 10.51 -16.69 -4.71
N GLY A 23 9.44 -17.45 -4.41
CA GLY A 23 8.15 -17.34 -5.08
C GLY A 23 7.42 -16.06 -4.69
N PHE A 24 6.59 -15.52 -5.59
CA PHE A 24 5.82 -14.30 -5.34
C PHE A 24 4.92 -14.39 -4.10
N GLY A 25 4.33 -15.56 -3.85
CA GLY A 25 3.51 -15.81 -2.65
C GLY A 25 4.32 -15.71 -1.35
N ASP A 26 5.55 -16.22 -1.35
CA ASP A 26 6.42 -16.17 -0.16
C ASP A 26 6.98 -14.78 0.08
N ILE A 27 7.28 -14.03 -0.99
CA ILE A 27 7.60 -12.59 -0.88
C ILE A 27 6.46 -11.86 -0.18
N GLY A 28 5.21 -12.09 -0.59
CA GLY A 28 4.04 -11.45 0.04
C GLY A 28 3.92 -11.73 1.52
N LYS A 29 4.15 -12.98 1.94
CA LYS A 29 4.16 -13.37 3.37
C LYS A 29 5.25 -12.65 4.15
N VAL A 30 6.50 -12.69 3.66
CA VAL A 30 7.65 -12.04 4.32
C VAL A 30 7.42 -10.53 4.46
N LEU A 31 6.88 -9.88 3.42
CA LEU A 31 6.54 -8.46 3.46
C LEU A 31 5.43 -8.16 4.46
N GLY A 32 4.38 -8.99 4.51
CA GLY A 32 3.29 -8.84 5.46
C GLY A 32 3.77 -8.97 6.91
N ASP A 33 4.58 -9.99 7.19
CA ASP A 33 5.16 -10.22 8.52
C ASP A 33 6.09 -9.08 8.92
N LYS A 34 6.98 -8.64 8.02
CA LYS A 34 7.90 -7.53 8.27
C LYS A 34 7.14 -6.23 8.51
N TRP A 35 6.12 -5.93 7.71
CA TRP A 35 5.24 -4.78 7.93
C TRP A 35 4.52 -4.87 9.27
N ARG A 36 4.03 -6.04 9.70
CA ARG A 36 3.39 -6.18 11.03
C ARG A 36 4.38 -5.99 12.17
N GLN A 37 5.63 -6.42 12.00
CA GLN A 37 6.70 -6.26 12.99
C GLN A 37 7.25 -4.83 13.07
N MET A 38 7.17 -4.06 11.98
CA MET A 38 7.62 -2.66 11.99
C MET A 38 6.83 -1.80 12.98
N SER A 39 7.54 -0.91 13.66
CA SER A 39 6.93 0.06 14.58
C SER A 39 6.18 1.16 13.83
N ALA A 40 5.36 1.94 14.55
CA ALA A 40 4.68 3.09 13.98
C ALA A 40 5.68 4.13 13.42
N GLU A 41 6.81 4.32 14.08
CA GLU A 41 7.88 5.23 13.66
C GLU A 41 8.55 4.76 12.36
N GLU A 42 8.75 3.45 12.20
CA GLU A 42 9.30 2.89 10.95
C GLU A 42 8.30 2.96 9.80
N LYS A 43 7.00 2.88 10.09
CA LYS A 43 5.90 3.00 9.11
C LYS A 43 5.63 4.45 8.73
N GLU A 44 5.81 5.39 9.65
CA GLU A 44 5.55 6.82 9.48
C GLU A 44 6.08 7.40 8.17
N PRO A 45 7.35 7.20 7.76
CA PRO A 45 7.85 7.75 6.50
C PRO A 45 7.14 7.16 5.26
N TYR A 46 6.70 5.90 5.32
CA TYR A 46 5.96 5.25 4.22
C TYR A 46 4.51 5.71 4.18
N GLU A 47 3.87 5.84 5.34
CA GLU A 47 2.52 6.37 5.46
C GLU A 47 2.45 7.84 5.08
N ALA A 48 3.42 8.67 5.49
CA ALA A 48 3.54 10.06 5.08
C ALA A 48 3.66 10.19 3.57
N LYS A 49 4.52 9.39 2.92
CA LYS A 49 4.63 9.34 1.45
C LYS A 49 3.31 8.97 0.79
N ALA A 50 2.61 7.97 1.33
CA ALA A 50 1.30 7.57 0.83
C ALA A 50 0.22 8.65 1.02
N GLN A 51 0.25 9.40 2.12
CA GLN A 51 -0.67 10.51 2.38
C GLN A 51 -0.42 11.68 1.43
N VAL A 52 0.85 12.02 1.16
CA VAL A 52 1.22 13.05 0.18
C VAL A 52 0.73 12.67 -1.22
N ASP A 53 0.95 11.42 -1.61
CA ASP A 53 0.49 10.88 -2.90
C ASP A 53 -1.05 10.86 -2.99
N LYS A 54 -1.73 10.45 -1.92
CA LYS A 54 -3.20 10.49 -1.83
C LYS A 54 -3.74 11.92 -1.90
N LYS A 55 -3.04 12.90 -1.32
CA LYS A 55 -3.43 14.31 -1.39
C LYS A 55 -3.29 14.85 -2.82
N ARG A 56 -2.18 14.56 -3.51
CA ARG A 56 -2.05 14.88 -4.94
C ARG A 56 -3.19 14.29 -5.76
N TYR A 57 -3.51 13.03 -5.53
CA TYR A 57 -4.59 12.37 -6.25
C TYR A 57 -5.97 12.97 -5.95
N LYS A 58 -6.21 13.39 -4.70
CA LYS A 58 -7.45 14.07 -4.30
C LYS A 58 -7.59 15.45 -4.94
N ASP A 59 -6.49 16.21 -5.00
CA ASP A 59 -6.47 17.54 -5.61
C ASP A 59 -6.62 17.43 -7.15
N GLU A 60 -5.99 16.44 -7.78
CA GLU A 60 -6.17 16.14 -9.23
C GLU A 60 -7.57 15.60 -9.57
N ILE A 61 -8.21 14.83 -8.68
CA ILE A 61 -9.60 14.37 -8.86
C ILE A 61 -10.61 15.50 -8.72
N SER A 62 -10.33 16.53 -7.91
CA SER A 62 -11.28 17.64 -7.70
C SER A 62 -11.55 18.43 -8.99
N ASP A 63 -10.61 18.43 -9.94
CA ASP A 63 -10.78 19.04 -11.27
C ASP A 63 -11.28 18.05 -12.34
N TYR A 64 -11.26 16.74 -12.08
CA TYR A 64 -11.60 15.73 -13.09
C TYR A 64 -13.00 15.14 -12.88
N LYS A 65 -13.98 15.82 -13.48
CA LYS A 65 -15.38 15.41 -13.57
C LYS A 65 -15.57 14.23 -14.55
N ASN A 66 -15.01 13.05 -14.28
CA ASN A 66 -15.42 11.79 -14.92
C ASN A 66 -14.91 10.55 -14.14
N PRO A 67 -15.77 9.70 -13.56
CA PRO A 67 -15.34 8.61 -12.69
C PRO A 67 -14.90 7.41 -13.54
N GLN A 68 -13.60 7.11 -13.54
CA GLN A 68 -13.14 5.75 -13.84
C GLN A 68 -13.08 4.99 -12.51
N PRO A 69 -13.80 3.88 -12.35
CA PRO A 69 -13.92 3.20 -11.08
C PRO A 69 -12.61 2.46 -10.80
N MET A 70 -11.73 3.08 -9.99
CA MET A 70 -10.71 2.30 -9.29
C MET A 70 -11.43 1.49 -8.22
N LEU A 71 -11.69 0.23 -8.55
CA LEU A 71 -12.16 -0.84 -7.69
C LEU A 71 -11.28 -0.94 -6.43
N VAL A 72 -11.61 -0.18 -5.39
CA VAL A 72 -11.33 -0.59 -4.01
C VAL A 72 -12.57 -1.34 -3.56
N ASP A 73 -12.44 -2.66 -3.65
CA ASP A 73 -13.24 -3.60 -2.90
C ASP A 73 -13.14 -3.21 -1.41
N SER A 74 -14.20 -2.62 -0.90
CA SER A 74 -14.46 -2.49 0.52
C SER A 74 -15.91 -2.90 0.71
N GLY A 75 -16.14 -4.21 0.61
CA GLY A 75 -17.25 -4.80 1.35
C GLY A 75 -16.95 -4.63 2.83
N ASN A 76 -17.81 -3.91 3.55
CA ASN A 76 -18.64 -4.54 4.57
C ASN A 76 -19.74 -3.58 5.04
N ASP A 77 -20.94 -4.14 5.06
CA ASP A 77 -22.24 -3.57 5.38
C ASP A 77 -22.40 -3.04 6.82
N SER A 78 -23.55 -2.39 7.02
CA SER A 78 -24.27 -2.04 8.28
C SER A 78 -24.02 -0.60 8.76
N ASP A 79 -25.02 0.26 8.98
CA ASP A 79 -26.35 0.00 9.48
C ASP A 79 -27.41 0.95 8.91
N SER A 80 -28.62 0.40 8.84
CA SER A 80 -29.86 1.06 8.43
C SER A 80 -30.32 2.09 9.45
N ASN A 81 -30.93 3.18 8.99
CA ASN A 81 -32.17 3.70 9.59
C ASN A 81 -32.99 4.47 8.56
#